data_AF-A0A7C3LN26-F1
#
_entry.id   AF-A0A7C3LN26-F1
#
_cell.length_a   1.000
_cell.length_b   1.000
_cell.length_c   1.000
_cell.angle_alpha   90.00
_cell.angle_beta   90.00
_cell.angle_gamma   90.00
#
_symmetry.space_group_name_H-M   'P 1'
#
loop_
_entity.id
_entity.type
_entity.pdbx_description
1 polymer ?
#
loop_
_entity_poly.entity_id
_entity_poly.type
_entity_poly.pdbx_seq_one_letter_code
_entity_poly.pdbx_strand_id
1 'polypeptide(L)'
;PNRFNLTLLRSAIESTAKLSAFVVFILVGARIFSLTFYGVNGHVWVEHLLTSLPGGQVGFLVFINVLVFLLAFFLDFFEIAFIVIPLIGPAAEKLGIDLIWLGVMLGVNMQTSFMHPPFGFALFYLRSVAAREPYKDRVTGQMTEPVTTGQIYWGAVPFVVIQCIMVGLVIAFPQMVMHYKRGVPTIDPSKIEIRIPTFGQPPGPPGGLNIPPPPGLTPPPDLVSPPQSGTPPALPPGPPPGLGQLSPDLMPPAQPSAPPSPPAGVSPSPGAAPSTQN
;
A
#
# COMPACT_ATOMS: atom_id res chain seq x y z
N PRO A 1 39.65 -23.15 -30.02
CA PRO A 1 39.77 -23.06 -28.55
C PRO A 1 40.81 -22.01 -28.12
N ASN A 2 40.36 -20.75 -28.00
CA ASN A 2 40.97 -19.64 -27.23
C ASN A 2 40.08 -18.38 -27.43
N ARG A 3 38.77 -18.53 -27.18
CA ARG A 3 37.78 -17.45 -27.40
C ARG A 3 37.62 -16.53 -26.17
N PHE A 4 38.23 -16.88 -25.03
CA PHE A 4 38.16 -16.12 -23.79
C PHE A 4 39.56 -15.57 -23.49
N ASN A 5 39.72 -14.24 -23.58
CA ASN A 5 41.00 -13.54 -23.37
C ASN A 5 40.78 -12.46 -22.30
N LEU A 6 41.74 -12.27 -21.39
CA LEU A 6 41.69 -11.24 -20.35
C LEU A 6 41.49 -9.83 -20.93
N THR A 7 42.00 -9.54 -22.12
CA THR A 7 41.75 -8.27 -22.82
C THR A 7 40.27 -8.11 -23.19
N LEU A 8 39.63 -9.20 -23.64
CA LEU A 8 38.22 -9.22 -24.03
C LEU A 8 37.31 -9.11 -22.80
N LEU A 9 37.68 -9.77 -21.69
CA LEU A 9 37.03 -9.63 -20.40
C LEU A 9 37.12 -8.18 -19.87
N ARG A 10 38.31 -7.58 -19.91
CA ARG A 10 38.53 -6.21 -19.43
C ARG A 10 37.73 -5.19 -20.25
N SER A 11 37.68 -5.36 -21.57
CA SER A 11 36.86 -4.53 -22.47
C SER A 11 35.36 -4.68 -22.22
N ALA A 12 34.88 -5.90 -21.98
CA ALA A 12 33.48 -6.16 -21.64
C ALA A 12 33.09 -5.55 -20.28
N ILE A 13 33.95 -5.69 -19.27
CA ILE A 13 33.76 -5.09 -17.94
C ILE A 13 33.74 -3.57 -18.05
N GLU A 14 34.68 -2.95 -18.77
CA GLU A 14 34.72 -1.49 -18.92
C GLU A 14 33.45 -0.95 -19.59
N SER A 15 32.98 -1.61 -20.64
CA SER A 15 31.73 -1.23 -21.33
C SER A 15 30.51 -1.36 -20.41
N THR A 16 30.44 -2.45 -19.65
CA THR A 16 29.35 -2.70 -18.69
C THR A 16 29.39 -1.70 -17.53
N ALA A 17 30.59 -1.39 -17.03
CA ALA A 17 30.81 -0.44 -15.94
C ALA A 17 30.44 0.99 -16.34
N LYS A 18 30.75 1.41 -17.58
CA LYS A 18 30.35 2.74 -18.10
C LYS A 18 28.84 2.91 -18.13
N LEU A 19 28.10 1.92 -18.67
CA LEU A 19 26.64 1.97 -18.69
C LEU A 19 26.06 1.95 -17.28
N SER A 20 26.58 1.09 -16.40
CA SER A 20 26.14 1.00 -15.00
C SER A 20 26.41 2.30 -14.23
N ALA A 21 27.58 2.92 -14.43
CA ALA A 21 27.94 4.17 -13.78
C ALA A 21 27.03 5.33 -14.22
N PHE A 22 26.63 5.37 -15.50
CA PHE A 22 25.66 6.33 -15.99
C PHE A 22 24.30 6.18 -15.28
N VAL A 23 23.78 4.95 -15.19
CA VAL A 23 22.52 4.66 -14.48
C VAL A 23 22.62 5.02 -13.00
N VAL A 24 23.70 4.61 -12.31
CA VAL A 24 23.91 4.93 -10.90
C VAL A 24 24.01 6.44 -10.68
N PHE A 25 24.62 7.19 -11.59
CA PHE A 25 24.68 8.64 -11.48
C PHE A 25 23.28 9.29 -11.54
N ILE A 26 22.40 8.80 -12.41
CA ILE A 26 21.00 9.27 -12.44
C ILE A 26 20.27 8.89 -11.14
N LEU A 27 20.50 7.70 -10.59
CA LEU A 27 19.93 7.29 -9.30
C LEU A 27 20.36 8.19 -8.14
N VAL A 28 21.60 8.66 -8.12
CA VAL A 28 22.07 9.63 -7.13
C VAL A 28 21.31 10.95 -7.26
N GLY A 29 21.14 11.46 -8.48
CA GLY A 29 20.34 12.67 -8.74
C GLY A 29 18.88 12.51 -8.31
N ALA A 30 18.26 11.39 -8.68
CA ALA A 30 16.91 11.02 -8.25
C ALA A 30 16.77 10.97 -6.73
N ARG A 31 17.79 10.45 -6.02
CA ARG A 31 17.77 10.41 -4.56
C ARG A 31 17.91 11.77 -3.90
N ILE A 32 18.79 12.62 -4.40
CA ILE A 32 18.91 14.01 -3.92
C ILE A 32 17.60 14.76 -4.14
N PHE A 33 16.98 14.61 -5.32
CA PHE A 33 15.66 15.16 -5.61
C PHE A 33 14.61 14.66 -4.63
N SER A 34 14.50 13.34 -4.44
CA SER A 34 13.56 12.72 -3.50
C SER A 34 13.77 13.27 -2.09
N LEU A 35 15.00 13.27 -1.56
CA LEU A 35 15.32 13.80 -0.23
C LEU A 35 14.93 15.28 -0.08
N THR A 36 15.25 16.12 -1.07
CA THR A 36 14.93 17.55 -1.05
C THR A 36 13.42 17.77 -1.13
N PHE A 37 12.74 17.02 -1.98
CA PHE A 37 11.28 17.03 -2.13
C PHE A 37 10.57 16.66 -0.82
N TYR A 38 11.09 15.66 -0.10
CA TYR A 38 10.63 15.34 1.25
C TYR A 38 10.90 16.48 2.24
N GLY A 39 12.10 17.08 2.18
CA GLY A 39 12.49 18.19 3.04
C GLY A 39 11.61 19.44 2.89
N VAL A 40 11.03 19.68 1.71
CA VAL A 40 10.09 20.79 1.47
C VAL A 40 8.61 20.40 1.68
N ASN A 41 8.34 19.25 2.29
CA ASN A 41 6.99 18.69 2.48
C ASN A 41 6.23 18.43 1.17
N GLY A 42 6.94 18.18 0.07
CA GLY A 42 6.34 17.89 -1.24
C GLY A 42 5.44 16.65 -1.22
N HIS A 43 5.77 15.66 -0.38
CA HIS A 43 4.95 14.46 -0.17
C HIS A 43 3.53 14.80 0.34
N VAL A 44 3.38 15.79 1.22
CA VAL A 44 2.07 16.25 1.72
C VAL A 44 1.28 16.94 0.62
N TRP A 45 1.96 17.76 -0.19
CA TRP A 45 1.32 18.44 -1.32
C TRP A 45 0.78 17.45 -2.35
N VAL A 46 1.59 16.46 -2.72
CA VAL A 46 1.17 15.38 -3.62
C VAL A 46 0.03 14.57 -3.02
N GLU A 47 0.14 14.23 -1.75
CA GLU A 47 -0.89 13.47 -1.07
C GLU A 47 -2.24 14.19 -1.13
N HIS A 48 -2.28 15.49 -0.88
CA HIS A 48 -3.49 16.30 -1.06
C HIS A 48 -3.97 16.32 -2.52
N LEU A 49 -3.05 16.49 -3.49
CA LEU A 49 -3.38 16.46 -4.91
C LEU A 49 -4.04 15.13 -5.31
N LEU A 50 -3.43 14.01 -4.93
CA LEU A 50 -3.88 12.67 -5.31
C LEU A 50 -5.15 12.24 -4.57
N THR A 51 -5.34 12.66 -3.31
CA THR A 51 -6.57 12.39 -2.56
C THR A 51 -7.74 13.28 -3.01
N SER A 52 -7.46 14.44 -3.62
CA SER A 52 -8.48 15.31 -4.22
C SER A 52 -9.01 14.81 -5.58
N LEU A 53 -8.42 13.75 -6.14
CA LEU A 53 -8.86 13.19 -7.41
C LEU A 53 -10.27 12.57 -7.27
N PRO A 54 -11.18 12.86 -8.22
CA PRO A 54 -12.50 12.22 -8.24
C PRO A 54 -12.36 10.72 -8.53
N GLY A 55 -13.16 9.90 -7.85
CA GLY A 55 -13.21 8.44 -8.04
C GLY A 55 -12.59 7.61 -6.92
N GLY A 56 -12.15 8.24 -5.81
CA GLY A 56 -11.70 7.55 -4.61
C GLY A 56 -10.59 6.53 -4.89
N GLN A 57 -10.72 5.33 -4.33
CA GLN A 57 -9.74 4.26 -4.48
C GLN A 57 -9.50 3.86 -5.95
N VAL A 58 -10.55 3.69 -6.74
CA VAL A 58 -10.43 3.22 -8.13
C VAL A 58 -9.89 4.32 -9.05
N GLY A 59 -10.35 5.57 -8.87
CA GLY A 59 -9.86 6.72 -9.63
C GLY A 59 -8.36 6.95 -9.43
N PHE A 60 -7.90 6.86 -8.17
CA PHE A 60 -6.47 6.91 -7.84
C PHE A 60 -5.67 5.82 -8.56
N LEU A 61 -6.16 4.57 -8.54
CA LEU A 61 -5.45 3.45 -9.16
C LEU A 61 -5.34 3.59 -10.67
N VAL A 62 -6.42 4.01 -11.34
CA VAL A 62 -6.40 4.26 -12.78
C VAL A 62 -5.42 5.38 -13.10
N PHE A 63 -5.48 6.50 -12.35
CA PHE A 63 -4.58 7.63 -12.55
C PHE A 63 -3.11 7.23 -12.38
N ILE A 64 -2.76 6.55 -11.29
CA ILE A 64 -1.37 6.10 -11.05
C ILE A 64 -0.91 5.10 -12.09
N ASN A 65 -1.77 4.16 -12.52
CA ASN A 65 -1.40 3.22 -13.58
C ASN A 65 -1.12 3.95 -14.90
N VAL A 66 -1.92 4.95 -15.28
CA VAL A 66 -1.69 5.74 -16.50
C VAL A 66 -0.45 6.62 -16.36
N LEU A 67 -0.29 7.31 -15.22
CA LEU A 67 0.86 8.15 -14.92
C LEU A 67 2.15 7.34 -15.03
N VAL A 68 2.21 6.19 -14.38
CA VAL A 68 3.39 5.31 -14.38
C VAL A 68 3.63 4.72 -15.77
N PHE A 69 2.57 4.31 -16.48
CA PHE A 69 2.70 3.81 -17.84
C PHE A 69 3.39 4.83 -18.76
N LEU A 70 3.03 6.12 -18.65
CA LEU A 70 3.68 7.19 -19.40
C LEU A 70 5.10 7.50 -18.90
N LEU A 71 5.31 7.52 -17.58
CA LEU A 71 6.62 7.76 -16.96
C LEU A 71 7.63 6.64 -17.30
N ALA A 72 7.16 5.40 -17.39
CA ALA A 72 7.97 4.22 -17.68
C ALA A 72 8.55 4.20 -19.09
N PHE A 73 8.17 5.14 -19.96
CA PHE A 73 8.81 5.29 -21.27
C PHE A 73 10.20 5.92 -21.19
N PHE A 74 10.45 6.75 -20.18
CA PHE A 74 11.70 7.51 -20.07
C PHE A 74 12.47 7.27 -18.77
N LEU A 75 11.80 6.78 -17.73
CA LEU A 75 12.44 6.42 -16.46
C LEU A 75 12.64 4.91 -16.34
N ASP A 76 13.80 4.50 -15.83
CA ASP A 76 14.08 3.10 -15.51
C ASP A 76 13.28 2.64 -14.28
N PHE A 77 13.13 1.32 -14.11
CA PHE A 77 12.46 0.70 -12.97
C PHE A 77 12.98 1.22 -11.63
N PHE A 78 14.30 1.32 -11.47
CA PHE A 78 14.90 1.81 -10.23
C PHE A 78 14.55 3.28 -9.96
N GLU A 79 14.47 4.13 -10.99
CA GLU A 79 14.14 5.54 -10.84
C GLU A 79 12.68 5.72 -10.43
N ILE A 80 11.76 4.98 -11.06
CA ILE A 80 10.35 5.00 -10.68
C ILE A 80 10.18 4.44 -9.26
N ALA A 81 10.90 3.38 -8.91
CA ALA A 81 10.84 2.82 -7.56
C ALA A 81 11.34 3.82 -6.49
N PHE A 82 12.38 4.60 -6.76
CA PHE A 82 12.93 5.54 -5.78
C PHE A 82 12.29 6.93 -5.77
N ILE A 83 11.61 7.34 -6.84
CA ILE A 83 10.94 8.65 -6.93
C ILE A 83 9.42 8.50 -6.72
N VAL A 84 8.78 7.62 -7.49
CA VAL A 84 7.32 7.56 -7.58
C VAL A 84 6.73 6.81 -6.40
N ILE A 85 7.29 5.66 -5.99
CA ILE A 85 6.75 4.89 -4.86
C ILE A 85 6.69 5.71 -3.57
N PRO A 86 7.75 6.42 -3.13
CA PRO A 86 7.69 7.23 -1.92
C PRO A 86 6.68 8.37 -2.04
N LEU A 87 6.49 8.90 -3.25
CA LEU A 87 5.56 9.98 -3.53
C LEU A 87 4.09 9.54 -3.49
N ILE A 88 3.77 8.34 -4.00
CA ILE A 88 2.40 7.80 -4.02
C ILE A 88 2.03 7.03 -2.76
N GLY A 89 3.01 6.48 -2.03
CA GLY A 89 2.82 5.61 -0.86
C GLY A 89 1.94 6.25 0.21
N PRO A 90 2.27 7.46 0.71
CA PRO A 90 1.46 8.16 1.71
C PRO A 90 0.02 8.43 1.24
N ALA A 91 -0.16 8.78 -0.05
CA ALA A 91 -1.47 9.01 -0.64
C ALA A 91 -2.30 7.72 -0.71
N ALA A 92 -1.66 6.60 -1.06
CA ALA A 92 -2.29 5.29 -1.11
C ALA A 92 -2.73 4.80 0.28
N GLU A 93 -1.88 4.98 1.30
CA GLU A 93 -2.22 4.63 2.69
C GLU A 93 -3.44 5.41 3.19
N LYS A 94 -3.51 6.72 2.91
CA LYS A 94 -4.68 7.54 3.28
C LYS A 94 -5.97 7.12 2.59
N LEU A 95 -5.88 6.62 1.36
CA LEU A 95 -7.03 6.07 0.63
C LEU A 95 -7.37 4.63 1.04
N GLY A 96 -6.62 4.02 1.98
CA GLY A 96 -6.81 2.64 2.40
C GLY A 96 -6.41 1.61 1.35
N ILE A 97 -5.62 2.01 0.36
CA ILE A 97 -5.06 1.12 -0.65
C ILE A 97 -3.89 0.38 -0.02
N ASP A 98 -3.89 -0.94 -0.16
CA ASP A 98 -2.75 -1.71 0.30
C ASP A 98 -1.58 -1.60 -0.71
N LEU A 99 -0.40 -1.32 -0.14
CA LEU A 99 0.82 -0.98 -0.86
C LEU A 99 1.39 -2.16 -1.64
N ILE A 100 1.11 -3.40 -1.23
CA ILE A 100 1.58 -4.59 -1.94
C ILE A 100 0.77 -4.72 -3.23
N TRP A 101 -0.55 -4.53 -3.17
CA TRP A 101 -1.37 -4.54 -4.38
C TRP A 101 -1.00 -3.42 -5.34
N LEU A 102 -0.80 -2.20 -4.82
CA LEU A 102 -0.29 -1.07 -5.61
C LEU A 102 1.08 -1.39 -6.22
N GLY A 103 2.00 -1.96 -5.44
CA GLY A 103 3.34 -2.32 -5.88
C GLY A 103 3.35 -3.41 -6.95
N VAL A 104 2.47 -4.41 -6.85
CA VAL A 104 2.30 -5.44 -7.87
C VAL A 104 1.76 -4.84 -9.17
N MET A 105 0.73 -3.98 -9.09
CA MET A 105 0.24 -3.27 -10.28
C MET A 105 1.34 -2.42 -10.93
N LEU A 106 2.07 -1.67 -10.11
CA LEU A 106 3.20 -0.86 -10.55
C LEU A 106 4.26 -1.72 -11.25
N GLY A 107 4.66 -2.84 -10.64
CA GLY A 107 5.66 -3.76 -11.20
C GLY A 107 5.23 -4.38 -12.53
N VAL A 108 3.97 -4.77 -12.65
CA VAL A 108 3.39 -5.26 -13.92
C VAL A 108 3.41 -4.17 -14.99
N ASN A 109 3.08 -2.93 -14.61
CA ASN A 109 3.13 -1.78 -15.52
C ASN A 109 4.58 -1.41 -15.91
N MET A 110 5.55 -1.62 -15.04
CA MET A 110 6.96 -1.35 -15.34
C MET A 110 7.53 -2.31 -16.40
N GLN A 111 7.02 -3.55 -16.48
CA GLN A 111 7.48 -4.52 -17.47
C GLN A 111 7.16 -4.10 -18.92
N THR A 112 6.11 -3.30 -19.14
CA THR A 112 5.77 -2.82 -20.50
C THR A 112 6.84 -1.89 -21.07
N SER A 113 7.60 -1.21 -20.21
CA SER A 113 8.70 -0.32 -20.60
C SER A 113 9.69 -1.01 -21.53
N PHE A 114 10.03 -2.29 -21.24
CA PHE A 114 11.00 -3.04 -22.04
C PHE A 114 10.52 -3.41 -23.44
N MET A 115 9.21 -3.32 -23.70
CA MET A 115 8.55 -3.87 -24.87
C MET A 115 7.88 -2.82 -25.77
N HIS A 116 8.01 -1.52 -25.45
CA HIS A 116 7.37 -0.44 -26.21
C HIS A 116 8.32 0.17 -27.27
N PRO A 117 7.89 0.32 -28.54
CA PRO A 117 8.70 0.77 -29.70
C PRO A 117 9.67 1.96 -29.57
N PRO A 118 9.39 3.06 -28.84
CA PRO A 118 10.31 4.19 -28.77
C PRO A 118 11.52 3.96 -27.85
N PHE A 119 11.44 3.09 -26.84
CA PHE A 119 12.51 2.95 -25.81
C PHE A 119 12.77 1.52 -25.33
N GLY A 120 12.01 0.52 -25.80
CA GLY A 120 12.12 -0.86 -25.36
C GLY A 120 13.45 -1.49 -25.78
N PHE A 121 14.37 -1.66 -24.84
CA PHE A 121 15.67 -2.31 -25.07
C PHE A 121 15.53 -3.71 -25.70
N ALA A 122 14.45 -4.44 -25.37
CA ALA A 122 14.20 -5.75 -25.94
C ALA A 122 13.92 -5.69 -27.45
N LEU A 123 13.23 -4.65 -27.92
CA LEU A 123 12.93 -4.48 -29.35
C LEU A 123 14.17 -4.08 -30.15
N PHE A 124 15.03 -3.23 -29.57
CA PHE A 124 16.33 -2.92 -30.16
C PHE A 124 17.27 -4.12 -30.16
N TYR A 125 17.22 -4.96 -29.12
CA TYR A 125 17.95 -6.21 -29.07
C TYR A 125 17.47 -7.18 -30.16
N LEU A 126 16.16 -7.39 -30.30
CA LEU A 126 15.58 -8.18 -31.39
C LEU A 126 15.98 -7.64 -32.77
N ARG A 127 15.98 -6.31 -32.94
CA ARG A 127 16.46 -5.68 -34.17
C ARG A 127 17.95 -5.91 -34.41
N SER A 128 18.77 -6.01 -33.37
CA SER A 128 20.23 -6.25 -33.47
C SER A 128 20.58 -7.66 -33.92
N VAL A 129 19.74 -8.65 -33.59
CA VAL A 129 19.92 -10.06 -33.96
C VAL A 129 19.13 -10.44 -35.22
N ALA A 130 18.14 -9.64 -35.61
CA ALA A 130 17.40 -9.84 -36.86
C ALA A 130 18.32 -9.65 -38.08
N ALA A 131 18.27 -10.62 -39.00
CA ALA A 131 19.04 -10.60 -40.24
C ALA A 131 18.77 -9.29 -40.99
N ARG A 132 19.83 -8.49 -41.19
CA ARG A 132 19.78 -7.22 -41.92
C ARG A 132 19.74 -7.42 -43.43
N GLU A 133 20.25 -8.56 -43.90
CA GLU A 133 20.34 -8.92 -45.31
C GLU A 133 19.43 -10.11 -45.61
N PRO A 134 18.92 -10.23 -46.85
CA PRO A 134 18.21 -11.42 -47.29
C PRO A 134 19.11 -12.65 -47.13
N TYR A 135 18.65 -13.62 -46.34
CA TYR A 135 19.37 -14.85 -46.10
C TYR A 135 18.63 -16.02 -46.73
N LYS A 136 19.38 -16.92 -47.35
CA LYS A 136 18.83 -18.18 -47.87
C LYS A 136 18.62 -19.13 -46.71
N ASP A 137 17.36 -19.35 -46.33
CA ASP A 137 17.02 -20.27 -45.26
C ASP A 137 17.61 -21.67 -45.54
N ARG A 138 18.40 -22.18 -44.60
CA ARG A 138 19.06 -23.49 -44.70
C ARG A 138 18.06 -24.64 -44.76
N VAL A 139 16.85 -24.44 -44.22
CA VAL A 139 15.82 -25.49 -44.10
C VAL A 139 14.87 -25.46 -45.31
N THR A 140 14.36 -24.29 -45.69
CA THR A 140 13.40 -24.18 -46.81
C THR A 140 14.02 -23.82 -48.16
N GLY A 141 15.29 -23.39 -48.18
CA GLY A 141 16.02 -23.03 -49.40
C GLY A 141 15.55 -21.73 -50.07
N GLN A 142 14.56 -21.03 -49.48
CA GLN A 142 13.99 -19.80 -50.03
C GLN A 142 14.76 -18.55 -49.53
N MET A 143 14.66 -17.46 -50.30
CA MET A 143 15.18 -16.14 -49.91
C MET A 143 14.23 -15.52 -48.88
N THR A 144 14.64 -15.43 -47.63
CA THR A 144 13.85 -14.76 -46.59
C THR A 144 14.25 -13.29 -46.56
N GLU A 145 13.27 -12.40 -46.78
CA GLU A 145 13.48 -10.96 -46.68
C GLU A 145 13.83 -10.53 -45.24
N PRO A 146 14.64 -9.48 -45.07
CA PRO A 146 15.04 -8.98 -43.75
C PRO A 146 13.83 -8.45 -42.96
N VAL A 147 13.78 -8.77 -41.67
CA VAL A 147 12.69 -8.33 -40.79
C VAL A 147 12.78 -6.82 -40.59
N THR A 148 11.72 -6.11 -40.96
CA THR A 148 11.64 -4.65 -40.82
C THR A 148 11.39 -4.26 -39.36
N THR A 149 11.87 -3.08 -38.93
CA THR A 149 11.62 -2.56 -37.57
C THR A 149 10.12 -2.47 -37.27
N GLY A 150 9.30 -2.13 -38.28
CA GLY A 150 7.85 -2.08 -38.15
C GLY A 150 7.21 -3.44 -37.83
N GLN A 151 7.72 -4.54 -38.39
CA GLN A 151 7.24 -5.89 -38.07
C GLN A 151 7.61 -6.29 -36.63
N ILE A 152 8.79 -5.90 -36.16
CA ILE A 152 9.21 -6.11 -34.76
C ILE A 152 8.28 -5.33 -33.81
N TYR A 153 7.95 -4.10 -34.15
CA TYR A 153 7.03 -3.27 -33.37
C TYR A 153 5.62 -3.84 -33.34
N TRP A 154 5.08 -4.23 -34.49
CA TRP A 154 3.77 -4.89 -34.58
C TRP A 154 3.73 -6.23 -33.84
N GLY A 155 4.85 -6.94 -33.74
CA GLY A 155 4.98 -8.14 -32.91
C GLY A 155 4.91 -7.88 -31.40
N ALA A 156 5.28 -6.68 -30.95
CA ALA A 156 5.30 -6.30 -29.54
C ALA A 156 3.95 -5.76 -29.03
N VAL A 157 3.20 -5.07 -29.89
CA VAL A 157 1.86 -4.53 -29.60
C VAL A 157 0.92 -5.55 -28.93
N PRO A 158 0.75 -6.81 -29.42
CA PRO A 158 -0.15 -7.76 -28.76
C PRO A 158 0.25 -8.09 -27.32
N PHE A 159 1.55 -8.11 -27.01
CA PHE A 159 2.01 -8.32 -25.64
C PHE A 159 1.69 -7.11 -24.74
N VAL A 160 1.83 -5.90 -25.26
CA VAL A 160 1.43 -4.67 -24.52
C VAL A 160 -0.07 -4.68 -24.25
N VAL A 161 -0.89 -5.07 -25.23
CA VAL A 161 -2.36 -5.18 -25.07
C VAL A 161 -2.71 -6.19 -23.98
N ILE A 162 -2.09 -7.38 -24.00
CA ILE A 162 -2.28 -8.39 -22.94
C ILE A 162 -1.88 -7.84 -21.58
N GLN A 163 -0.78 -7.07 -21.49
CA GLN A 163 -0.37 -6.46 -20.22
C GLN A 163 -1.37 -5.43 -19.73
N CYS A 164 -1.89 -4.56 -20.61
CA CYS A 164 -2.93 -3.60 -20.25
C CYS A 164 -4.20 -4.31 -19.77
N ILE A 165 -4.59 -5.42 -20.40
CA ILE A 165 -5.70 -6.27 -19.95
C ILE A 165 -5.40 -6.87 -18.58
N MET A 166 -4.19 -7.38 -18.36
CA MET A 166 -3.76 -7.92 -17.07
C MET A 166 -3.83 -6.87 -15.95
N VAL A 167 -3.35 -5.64 -16.20
CA VAL A 167 -3.48 -4.51 -15.26
C VAL A 167 -4.95 -4.21 -14.98
N GLY A 168 -5.79 -4.14 -16.02
CA GLY A 168 -7.23 -3.93 -15.87
C GLY A 168 -7.90 -5.03 -15.04
N LEU A 169 -7.52 -6.29 -15.24
CA LEU A 169 -8.01 -7.42 -14.44
C LEU A 169 -7.55 -7.35 -12.98
N VAL A 170 -6.32 -6.93 -12.72
CA VAL A 170 -5.80 -6.76 -11.35
C VAL A 170 -6.52 -5.60 -10.63
N ILE A 171 -6.92 -4.55 -11.36
CA ILE A 171 -7.74 -3.47 -10.83
C ILE A 171 -9.17 -3.97 -10.53
N ALA A 172 -9.78 -4.73 -11.44
CA ALA A 172 -11.14 -5.24 -11.28
C ALA A 172 -11.26 -6.34 -10.20
N PHE A 173 -10.23 -7.17 -10.05
CA PHE A 173 -10.19 -8.31 -9.13
C PHE A 173 -8.99 -8.20 -8.16
N PRO A 174 -9.03 -7.27 -7.17
CA PRO A 174 -7.94 -7.10 -6.19
C PRO A 174 -7.65 -8.37 -5.38
N GLN A 175 -8.63 -9.28 -5.30
CA GLN A 175 -8.54 -10.56 -4.60
C GLN A 175 -7.45 -11.48 -5.14
N MET A 176 -7.03 -11.33 -6.41
CA MET A 176 -5.93 -12.12 -6.99
C MET A 176 -4.60 -11.81 -6.31
N VAL A 177 -4.37 -10.55 -5.94
CA VAL A 177 -3.11 -10.12 -5.31
C VAL A 177 -3.21 -10.17 -3.79
N MET A 178 -4.36 -9.80 -3.22
CA MET A 178 -4.59 -9.71 -1.77
C MET A 178 -4.81 -11.06 -1.06
N HIS A 179 -4.50 -12.18 -1.70
CA HIS A 179 -4.76 -13.51 -1.14
C HIS A 179 -3.99 -13.76 0.18
N TYR A 180 -2.84 -13.10 0.38
CA TYR A 180 -2.04 -13.19 1.62
C TYR A 180 -2.74 -12.61 2.87
N LYS A 181 -3.66 -11.64 2.71
CA LYS A 181 -4.41 -11.09 3.86
C LYS A 181 -5.40 -12.09 4.47
N ARG A 182 -5.72 -13.20 3.79
CA ARG A 182 -6.58 -14.25 4.33
C ARG A 182 -5.91 -15.09 5.42
N GLY A 183 -4.58 -15.05 5.52
CA GLY A 183 -3.80 -15.91 6.41
C GLY A 183 -3.19 -15.23 7.62
N VAL A 184 -3.38 -13.92 7.81
CA VAL A 184 -2.85 -13.22 9.00
C VAL A 184 -3.83 -13.46 10.16
N PRO A 185 -3.51 -14.29 11.16
CA PRO A 185 -4.29 -14.29 12.37
C PRO A 185 -4.06 -12.92 13.01
N THR A 186 -5.12 -12.15 13.22
CA THR A 186 -5.10 -11.01 14.14
C THR A 186 -4.83 -11.55 15.54
N ILE A 187 -3.55 -11.80 15.84
CA ILE A 187 -3.08 -12.20 17.17
C ILE A 187 -3.19 -10.95 18.01
N ASP A 188 -4.31 -10.85 18.72
CA ASP A 188 -4.58 -9.84 19.71
C ASP A 188 -3.52 -9.95 20.83
N PRO A 189 -2.61 -8.97 20.99
CA PRO A 189 -1.53 -9.05 21.96
C PRO A 189 -2.03 -9.12 23.42
N SER A 190 -3.31 -8.82 23.66
CA SER A 190 -3.97 -8.99 24.95
C SER A 190 -4.28 -10.44 25.33
N LYS A 191 -4.17 -11.40 24.39
CA LYS A 191 -4.38 -12.84 24.64
C LYS A 191 -3.07 -13.63 24.73
N ILE A 192 -1.93 -12.94 24.68
CA ILE A 192 -0.60 -13.57 24.77
C ILE A 192 -0.24 -13.75 26.24
N GLU A 193 -0.54 -14.92 26.81
CA GLU A 193 0.02 -15.32 28.11
C GLU A 193 1.49 -15.70 27.92
N ILE A 194 2.40 -14.74 28.12
CA ILE A 194 3.82 -15.04 28.33
C ILE A 194 3.96 -15.71 29.70
N ARG A 195 3.87 -17.04 29.71
CA ARG A 195 4.23 -17.86 30.86
C ARG A 195 5.74 -17.83 31.00
N ILE A 196 6.23 -16.88 31.78
CA ILE A 196 7.60 -16.90 32.26
C ILE A 196 7.67 -18.05 33.26
N PRO A 197 8.48 -19.11 33.03
CA PRO A 197 8.72 -20.10 34.07
C PRO A 197 9.38 -19.37 35.24
N THR A 198 8.68 -19.22 36.36
CA THR A 198 9.25 -18.71 37.61
C THR A 198 10.30 -19.72 38.08
N PHE A 199 11.53 -19.55 37.62
CA PHE A 199 12.70 -20.22 38.16
C PHE A 199 12.93 -19.69 39.58
N GLY A 200 12.69 -20.51 40.61
CA GLY A 200 13.23 -20.24 41.94
C GLY A 200 12.39 -20.56 43.17
N GLN A 201 11.22 -21.19 43.09
CA GLN A 201 10.52 -21.62 44.32
C GLN A 201 10.78 -23.12 44.55
N PRO A 202 11.55 -23.53 45.58
CA PRO A 202 11.63 -24.94 45.97
C PRO A 202 10.23 -25.44 46.35
N PRO A 203 9.90 -26.71 46.11
CA PRO A 203 8.62 -27.27 46.52
C PRO A 203 8.48 -27.13 48.05
N GLY A 204 7.48 -26.35 48.49
CA GLY A 204 7.16 -26.25 49.91
C GLY A 204 6.71 -27.62 50.46
N PRO A 205 6.86 -27.89 51.76
CA PRO A 205 6.47 -29.16 52.35
C PRO A 205 4.96 -29.41 52.16
N PRO A 206 4.50 -30.67 52.06
CA PRO A 206 3.09 -30.96 51.89
C PRO A 206 2.35 -30.65 53.18
N GLY A 207 1.63 -29.53 53.21
CA GLY A 207 0.81 -29.13 54.34
C GLY A 207 0.81 -27.62 54.59
N GLY A 208 0.23 -26.86 53.66
CA GLY A 208 -0.53 -25.61 53.90
C GLY A 208 -0.01 -24.50 54.83
N LEU A 209 1.23 -24.52 55.34
CA LEU A 209 1.76 -23.39 56.11
C LEU A 209 2.38 -22.35 55.18
N ASN A 210 1.64 -21.27 54.94
CA ASN A 210 2.15 -20.07 54.30
C ASN A 210 3.03 -19.30 55.30
N ILE A 211 4.35 -19.51 55.24
CA ILE A 211 5.31 -18.75 56.05
C ILE A 211 5.54 -17.40 55.35
N PRO A 212 5.28 -16.25 55.99
CA PRO A 212 5.56 -14.96 55.38
C PRO A 212 7.09 -14.79 55.15
N PRO A 213 7.50 -14.10 54.07
CA PRO A 213 8.90 -13.92 53.77
C PRO A 213 9.64 -13.11 54.86
N PRO A 214 10.98 -13.27 55.00
CA PRO A 214 11.75 -12.56 56.03
C PRO A 214 11.66 -11.04 55.86
N PRO A 215 11.69 -10.25 56.95
CA PRO A 215 11.59 -8.79 56.85
C PRO A 215 12.82 -8.23 56.12
N GLY A 216 12.59 -7.54 55.00
CA GLY A 216 13.65 -6.80 54.28
C GLY A 216 13.67 -6.89 52.76
N LEU A 217 12.78 -7.67 52.13
CA LEU A 217 12.72 -7.80 50.66
C LEU A 217 11.30 -7.58 50.10
N THR A 218 10.63 -6.51 50.53
CA THR A 218 9.43 -6.02 49.84
C THR A 218 9.88 -4.98 48.80
N PRO A 219 9.71 -5.22 47.48
CA PRO A 219 9.92 -4.16 46.50
C PRO A 219 8.86 -3.06 46.69
N PRO A 220 9.17 -1.80 46.32
CA PRO A 220 8.27 -0.67 46.53
C PRO A 220 6.93 -0.84 45.80
N PRO A 221 5.84 -0.20 46.27
CA PRO A 221 4.46 -0.49 45.88
C PRO A 221 4.12 -0.20 44.40
N ASP A 222 4.97 0.53 43.70
CA ASP A 222 4.65 1.11 42.38
C ASP A 222 4.96 0.20 41.18
N LEU A 223 5.42 -1.04 41.41
CA LEU A 223 5.77 -1.98 40.32
C LEU A 223 4.79 -3.14 40.13
N VAL A 224 3.66 -3.17 40.85
CA VAL A 224 2.64 -4.22 40.68
C VAL A 224 1.23 -3.64 40.71
N SER A 225 0.83 -2.95 39.64
CA SER A 225 -0.58 -2.82 39.21
C SER A 225 -0.65 -2.08 37.86
N PRO A 226 -1.15 -2.68 36.76
CA PRO A 226 -1.70 -1.91 35.66
C PRO A 226 -2.99 -1.21 36.11
N PRO A 227 -3.37 -0.04 35.55
CA PRO A 227 -4.59 0.65 35.93
C PRO A 227 -5.81 -0.22 35.60
N GLN A 228 -6.68 -0.45 36.58
CA GLN A 228 -7.99 -1.06 36.36
C GLN A 228 -8.82 -0.14 35.46
N SER A 229 -9.03 -0.55 34.21
CA SER A 229 -10.07 0.02 33.37
C SER A 229 -11.43 -0.35 33.94
N GLY A 230 -12.31 0.64 34.07
CA GLY A 230 -13.58 0.55 34.78
C GLY A 230 -14.49 -0.58 34.28
N THR A 231 -15.13 -1.24 35.23
CA THR A 231 -16.25 -2.16 35.01
C THR A 231 -17.45 -1.39 34.44
N PRO A 232 -18.10 -1.85 33.35
CA PRO A 232 -19.43 -1.34 33.01
C PRO A 232 -20.47 -1.88 34.03
N PRO A 233 -21.55 -1.15 34.33
CA PRO A 233 -22.54 -1.57 35.32
C PRO A 233 -23.24 -2.87 34.91
N ALA A 234 -23.43 -3.77 35.88
CA ALA A 234 -24.14 -5.03 35.69
C ALA A 234 -25.61 -4.82 35.30
N LEU A 235 -26.05 -5.47 34.21
CA LEU A 235 -27.47 -5.60 33.87
C LEU A 235 -28.16 -6.57 34.87
N PRO A 236 -29.42 -6.32 35.27
CA PRO A 236 -30.15 -7.22 36.16
C PRO A 236 -30.43 -8.59 35.49
N PRO A 237 -30.54 -9.68 36.29
CA PRO A 237 -30.65 -11.03 35.75
C PRO A 237 -32.01 -11.26 35.06
N GLY A 238 -31.98 -11.78 33.84
CA GLY A 238 -33.17 -12.26 33.13
C GLY A 238 -33.74 -13.55 33.74
N PRO A 239 -35.03 -13.86 33.53
CA PRO A 239 -35.69 -15.00 34.15
C PRO A 239 -35.28 -16.34 33.50
N PRO A 240 -35.38 -17.47 34.23
CA PRO A 240 -34.85 -18.76 33.79
C PRO A 240 -35.69 -19.42 32.67
N PRO A 241 -35.09 -20.32 31.85
CA PRO A 241 -35.72 -20.84 30.64
C PRO A 241 -36.59 -22.06 30.92
N GLY A 242 -37.83 -22.06 30.43
CA GLY A 242 -38.69 -23.23 30.47
C GLY A 242 -40.03 -23.05 29.73
N LEU A 243 -40.12 -23.72 28.57
CA LEU A 243 -41.32 -24.23 27.89
C LEU A 243 -42.39 -23.23 27.40
N GLY A 244 -42.46 -23.12 26.06
CA GLY A 244 -43.74 -23.21 25.35
C GLY A 244 -44.36 -21.88 24.89
N GLN A 245 -44.60 -21.84 23.57
CA GLN A 245 -45.92 -21.52 22.99
C GLN A 245 -46.16 -20.07 22.48
N LEU A 246 -46.07 -19.97 21.15
CA LEU A 246 -46.99 -19.30 20.20
C LEU A 246 -47.12 -17.76 20.10
N SER A 247 -46.66 -17.29 18.94
CA SER A 247 -47.34 -16.40 17.98
C SER A 247 -47.25 -14.87 18.09
N PRO A 248 -47.31 -14.15 16.94
CA PRO A 248 -47.00 -12.73 16.77
C PRO A 248 -48.27 -11.84 16.81
N ASP A 249 -48.07 -10.53 16.68
CA ASP A 249 -49.05 -9.44 16.53
C ASP A 249 -49.58 -8.75 17.82
N LEU A 250 -49.10 -7.52 18.08
CA LEU A 250 -49.94 -6.30 18.07
C LEU A 250 -49.07 -5.00 18.21
N MET A 251 -49.31 -4.08 17.28
CA MET A 251 -48.78 -2.69 17.04
C MET A 251 -49.14 -1.68 18.18
N PRO A 252 -48.84 -0.33 18.17
CA PRO A 252 -48.41 0.60 17.10
C PRO A 252 -47.39 1.72 17.56
N PRO A 253 -47.29 2.97 16.99
CA PRO A 253 -46.03 3.56 16.54
C PRO A 253 -45.46 4.70 17.42
N ALA A 254 -44.23 5.12 17.12
CA ALA A 254 -43.48 6.19 17.77
C ALA A 254 -44.15 7.58 17.70
N GLN A 255 -44.12 8.32 18.81
CA GLN A 255 -44.33 9.78 18.85
C GLN A 255 -42.97 10.52 18.96
N PRO A 256 -42.78 11.64 18.23
CA PRO A 256 -41.53 12.39 18.25
C PRO A 256 -41.45 13.36 19.45
N SER A 257 -40.33 13.34 20.14
CA SER A 257 -39.99 14.25 21.25
C SER A 257 -39.70 15.67 20.77
N ALA A 258 -40.39 16.65 21.37
CA ALA A 258 -40.22 18.10 21.15
C ALA A 258 -38.94 18.66 21.82
N PRO A 259 -38.37 19.77 21.33
CA PRO A 259 -37.17 20.40 21.90
C PRO A 259 -37.48 21.28 23.14
N PRO A 260 -36.50 21.51 24.04
CA PRO A 260 -36.72 22.25 25.29
C PRO A 260 -36.80 23.77 25.12
N SER A 261 -37.64 24.39 25.96
CA SER A 261 -37.99 25.81 26.02
C SER A 261 -36.86 26.71 26.60
N PRO A 262 -36.78 28.00 26.21
CA PRO A 262 -35.84 28.98 26.78
C PRO A 262 -36.39 29.65 28.06
N PRO A 263 -35.55 30.25 28.92
CA PRO A 263 -36.00 30.84 30.17
C PRO A 263 -36.65 32.22 29.98
N ALA A 264 -37.81 32.41 30.63
CA ALA A 264 -38.41 33.71 30.94
C ALA A 264 -37.59 34.43 32.02
N GLY A 265 -37.50 35.75 32.13
CA GLY A 265 -38.11 36.88 31.45
C GLY A 265 -37.86 38.11 32.34
N VAL A 266 -37.53 39.26 31.75
CA VAL A 266 -37.73 40.58 32.36
C VAL A 266 -38.28 41.49 31.26
N SER A 267 -39.50 41.99 31.48
CA SER A 267 -40.20 42.95 30.62
C SER A 267 -40.34 44.31 31.37
N PRO A 268 -41.02 45.34 30.84
CA PRO A 268 -40.43 46.40 30.02
C PRO A 268 -40.76 47.81 30.57
N SER A 269 -40.25 48.90 29.95
CA SER A 269 -40.98 50.19 29.78
C SER A 269 -40.17 51.24 29.00
N PRO A 270 -40.83 52.28 28.41
CA PRO A 270 -40.61 52.69 27.02
C PRO A 270 -40.03 54.11 26.85
N GLY A 271 -39.57 54.46 25.64
CA GLY A 271 -39.44 55.87 25.26
C GLY A 271 -38.57 56.18 24.04
N ALA A 272 -39.20 56.78 23.03
CA ALA A 272 -38.68 57.73 22.05
C ALA A 272 -37.74 57.26 20.91
N ALA A 273 -38.30 57.24 19.70
CA ALA A 273 -37.62 57.52 18.42
C ALA A 273 -37.63 59.05 18.15
N PRO A 274 -37.20 59.57 16.98
CA PRO A 274 -36.15 59.19 16.03
C PRO A 274 -35.22 60.39 15.67
N SER A 275 -34.05 60.14 15.04
CA SER A 275 -33.39 61.15 14.18
C SER A 275 -32.25 60.56 13.33
N THR A 276 -32.53 60.50 12.02
CA THR A 276 -31.71 60.98 10.88
C THR A 276 -30.18 60.81 10.85
N GLN A 277 -29.73 60.27 9.71
CA GLN A 277 -28.73 60.85 8.77
C GLN A 277 -27.39 60.10 8.58
N ASN A 278 -27.12 59.88 7.29
CA ASN A 278 -25.90 59.48 6.57
C ASN A 278 -25.43 58.03 6.61
#